data_AF-A0A444QZN1-F1
#
_entry.id   AF-A0A444QZN1-F1
#
_cell.length_a   1.000
_cell.length_b   1.000
_cell.length_c   1.000
_cell.angle_alpha   90.00
_cell.angle_beta   90.00
_cell.angle_gamma   90.00
#
_symmetry.space_group_name_H-M   'P 1'
#
loop_
_entity.id
_entity.type
_entity.pdbx_description
1 polymer ?
#
loop_
_entity_poly.entity_id
_entity_poly.type
_entity_poly.pdbx_seq_one_letter_code
_entity_poly.pdbx_strand_id
1 'polypeptide(L)'
;KIIPDLKFTAAFGRGRYVCPRNLTALASTEPTQQDLLAFLDDELTPNNQEEQKRCAKLKGDLDTYKWDGLRDHTDIAIDDDLWRRLSTDKASCLNRNCYYYRECPFFVARREIQEAEVVVANHALVMAAMESEAVLPDPKNLLLVLDEGHHLPDVARDALEMSAEITAP
;
A
#
# COMPACT_ATOMS: atom_id res chain seq x y z
N LYS A 1 13.73 35.62 2.10
CA LYS A 1 12.68 34.64 2.45
C LYS A 1 13.17 33.88 3.67
N ILE A 2 12.42 33.90 4.78
CA ILE A 2 12.87 33.37 6.10
C ILE A 2 12.40 31.91 6.31
N ILE A 3 11.63 31.35 5.39
CA ILE A 3 11.19 29.96 5.45
C ILE A 3 12.22 29.12 4.67
N PRO A 4 12.94 28.19 5.33
CA PRO A 4 13.81 27.26 4.63
C PRO A 4 12.99 26.34 3.71
N ASP A 5 13.62 25.80 2.66
CA ASP A 5 12.95 24.83 1.79
C ASP A 5 12.67 23.55 2.58
N LEU A 6 11.39 23.30 2.87
CA LEU A 6 10.93 22.14 3.64
C LEU A 6 10.78 20.92 2.73
N LYS A 7 11.27 19.76 3.15
CA LYS A 7 10.99 18.46 2.50
C LYS A 7 9.65 17.93 2.99
N PHE A 8 8.68 17.80 2.08
CA PHE A 8 7.36 17.26 2.39
C PHE A 8 7.06 16.00 1.58
N THR A 9 6.24 15.10 2.13
CA THR A 9 5.73 13.90 1.42
C THR A 9 4.32 13.54 1.88
N ALA A 10 3.61 12.75 1.09
CA ALA A 10 2.30 12.22 1.44
C ALA A 10 2.41 10.76 1.92
N ALA A 11 1.69 10.43 2.98
CA ALA A 11 1.63 9.08 3.52
C ALA A 11 0.31 8.42 3.12
N PHE A 12 0.43 7.20 2.59
CA PHE A 12 -0.70 6.38 2.15
C PHE A 12 -0.66 5.02 2.82
N GLY A 13 -1.84 4.43 3.03
CA GLY A 13 -1.96 3.06 3.53
C GLY A 13 -1.41 2.04 2.54
N ARG A 14 -1.00 0.86 3.03
CA ARG A 14 -0.45 -0.22 2.20
C ARG A 14 -1.33 -0.60 1.00
N GLY A 15 -2.65 -0.64 1.20
CA GLY A 15 -3.63 -0.94 0.16
C GLY A 15 -3.64 0.03 -1.03
N ARG A 16 -2.96 1.18 -0.93
CA ARG A 16 -2.77 2.14 -2.02
C ARG A 16 -1.55 1.85 -2.89
N TYR A 17 -0.68 0.93 -2.48
CA TYR A 17 0.51 0.54 -3.22
C TYR A 17 0.33 -0.81 -3.88
N VAL A 18 0.94 -0.98 -5.04
CA VAL A 18 1.09 -2.30 -5.69
C VAL A 18 2.08 -3.17 -4.93
N CYS A 19 1.78 -4.46 -4.84
CA CYS A 19 2.70 -5.48 -4.34
C CYS A 19 3.51 -6.05 -5.51
N PRO A 20 4.84 -5.82 -5.59
CA PRO A 20 5.65 -6.31 -6.71
C PRO A 20 5.62 -7.84 -6.87
N ARG A 21 5.45 -8.58 -5.76
CA ARG A 21 5.27 -10.03 -5.77
C ARG A 21 3.99 -10.42 -6.52
N ASN A 22 2.86 -9.83 -6.16
CA ASN A 22 1.58 -10.16 -6.78
C ASN A 22 1.53 -9.67 -8.23
N LEU A 23 2.06 -8.48 -8.50
CA LEU A 23 2.17 -7.94 -9.85
C LEU A 23 3.00 -8.86 -10.75
N THR A 24 4.11 -9.40 -10.24
CA THR A 24 4.94 -10.35 -11.01
C THR A 24 4.19 -11.65 -11.26
N ALA A 25 3.53 -12.22 -10.25
CA ALA A 25 2.72 -13.43 -10.41
C ALA A 25 1.61 -13.25 -11.46
N LEU A 26 0.91 -12.11 -11.44
CA LEU A 26 -0.18 -11.80 -12.37
C LEU A 26 0.29 -11.37 -13.77
N ALA A 27 1.55 -10.96 -13.92
CA ALA A 27 2.15 -10.61 -15.20
C ALA A 27 2.77 -11.81 -15.93
N SER A 28 3.18 -12.86 -15.19
CA SER A 28 3.86 -14.03 -15.75
C SER A 28 2.93 -14.91 -16.59
N THR A 29 3.46 -15.48 -17.67
CA THR A 29 2.80 -16.52 -18.49
C THR A 29 3.23 -17.94 -18.11
N GLU A 30 4.40 -18.10 -17.48
CA GLU A 30 5.00 -19.39 -17.13
C GLU A 30 5.25 -19.44 -15.62
N PRO A 31 4.82 -20.50 -14.92
CA PRO A 31 5.06 -20.66 -13.48
C PRO A 31 6.55 -20.91 -13.21
N THR A 32 7.24 -19.98 -12.55
CA THR A 32 8.58 -20.27 -12.02
C THR A 32 8.48 -21.11 -10.74
N GLN A 33 9.53 -21.87 -10.39
CA GLN A 33 9.53 -22.74 -9.20
C GLN A 33 9.24 -22.00 -7.87
N GLN A 34 9.48 -20.68 -7.83
CA GLN A 34 9.16 -19.80 -6.69
C GLN A 34 7.68 -19.36 -6.66
N ASP A 35 6.97 -19.47 -7.79
CA ASP A 35 5.54 -19.19 -7.91
C ASP A 35 4.67 -20.32 -7.31
N LEU A 36 5.23 -21.52 -7.07
CA LEU A 36 4.49 -22.65 -6.47
C LEU A 36 3.87 -22.36 -5.09
N LEU A 37 4.38 -21.37 -4.36
CA LEU A 37 3.74 -20.89 -3.12
C LEU A 37 2.66 -19.84 -3.37
N ALA A 38 2.70 -19.12 -4.50
CA ALA A 38 1.63 -18.22 -4.95
C ALA A 38 0.46 -18.98 -5.57
N PHE A 39 0.70 -20.17 -6.13
CA PHE A 39 -0.33 -21.09 -6.67
C PHE A 39 -1.23 -21.76 -5.62
N LEU A 40 -0.98 -21.53 -4.32
CA LEU A 40 -1.92 -21.96 -3.27
C LEU A 40 -3.06 -20.98 -3.06
N ASP A 41 -3.01 -19.81 -3.71
CA ASP A 41 -4.03 -18.77 -3.66
C ASP A 41 -4.65 -18.62 -5.06
N ASP A 42 -5.86 -19.16 -5.27
CA ASP A 42 -6.60 -19.06 -6.54
C ASP A 42 -6.70 -17.59 -7.02
N GLU A 43 -6.64 -16.63 -6.10
CA GLU A 43 -6.67 -15.19 -6.34
C GLU A 43 -5.44 -14.64 -7.10
N LEU A 44 -4.35 -15.38 -7.29
CA LEU A 44 -3.15 -14.89 -8.02
C LEU A 44 -3.05 -15.38 -9.46
N THR A 45 -4.13 -15.89 -10.03
CA THR A 45 -4.20 -16.35 -11.43
C THR A 45 -4.90 -15.33 -12.34
N PRO A 46 -4.32 -14.85 -13.46
CA PRO A 46 -4.98 -13.86 -14.30
C PRO A 46 -6.32 -14.38 -14.83
N ASN A 47 -7.39 -13.60 -14.69
CA ASN A 47 -8.72 -14.03 -15.14
C ASN A 47 -8.76 -14.16 -16.67
N ASN A 48 -8.22 -13.15 -17.36
CA ASN A 48 -8.27 -13.03 -18.82
C ASN A 48 -6.90 -12.59 -19.38
N GLN A 49 -6.66 -12.84 -20.68
CA GLN A 49 -5.44 -12.36 -21.37
C GLN A 49 -5.28 -10.83 -21.36
N GLU A 50 -6.39 -10.08 -21.30
CA GLU A 50 -6.36 -8.61 -21.22
C GLU A 50 -5.83 -8.12 -19.86
N GLU A 51 -6.23 -8.78 -18.78
CA GLU A 51 -5.75 -8.51 -17.41
C GLU A 51 -4.25 -8.75 -17.34
N GLN A 52 -3.79 -9.89 -17.87
CA GLN A 52 -2.37 -10.23 -17.92
C GLN A 52 -1.55 -9.19 -18.70
N LYS A 53 -2.03 -8.74 -19.88
CA LYS A 53 -1.37 -7.67 -20.64
C LYS A 53 -1.29 -6.36 -19.86
N ARG A 54 -2.34 -6.04 -19.10
CA ARG A 54 -2.37 -4.85 -18.23
C ARG A 54 -1.34 -4.97 -17.11
N CYS A 55 -1.26 -6.11 -16.42
CA CYS A 55 -0.27 -6.40 -15.39
C CYS A 55 1.17 -6.36 -15.95
N ALA A 56 1.41 -6.93 -17.14
CA ALA A 56 2.70 -6.87 -17.80
C ALA A 56 3.13 -5.43 -18.14
N LYS A 57 2.18 -4.59 -18.57
CA LYS A 57 2.43 -3.17 -18.80
C LYS A 57 2.78 -2.43 -17.49
N LEU A 58 1.97 -2.60 -16.44
CA LEU A 58 2.22 -2.02 -15.13
C LEU A 58 3.57 -2.45 -14.55
N LYS A 59 3.95 -3.72 -14.75
CA LYS A 59 5.27 -4.23 -14.38
C LYS A 59 6.38 -3.50 -15.13
N GLY A 60 6.24 -3.32 -16.44
CA GLY A 60 7.21 -2.54 -17.22
C GLY A 60 7.32 -1.08 -16.77
N ASP A 61 6.20 -0.43 -16.45
CA ASP A 61 6.19 0.95 -15.96
C ASP A 61 6.84 1.08 -14.57
N LEU A 62 6.64 0.09 -13.69
CA LEU A 62 7.27 0.02 -12.38
C LEU A 62 8.79 -0.26 -12.49
N ASP A 63 9.19 -1.25 -13.29
CA ASP A 63 10.59 -1.65 -13.46
C ASP A 63 11.42 -0.53 -14.14
N THR A 64 10.77 0.34 -14.93
CA THR A 64 11.41 1.51 -15.57
C THR A 64 11.30 2.80 -14.75
N TYR A 65 10.76 2.74 -13.53
CA TYR A 65 10.51 3.89 -12.65
C TYR A 65 9.65 4.99 -13.28
N LYS A 66 8.83 4.67 -14.28
CA LYS A 66 7.81 5.59 -14.81
C LYS A 66 6.61 5.70 -13.89
N TRP A 67 6.37 4.66 -13.12
CA TRP A 67 5.33 4.60 -12.10
C TRP A 67 5.96 4.26 -10.76
N ASP A 68 5.54 4.97 -9.72
CA ASP A 68 6.04 4.81 -8.35
C ASP A 68 5.31 3.69 -7.57
N GLY A 69 4.32 3.06 -8.18
CA GLY A 69 3.55 1.97 -7.59
C GLY A 69 2.33 2.41 -6.78
N LEU A 70 2.01 3.71 -6.71
CA LEU A 70 0.77 4.20 -6.11
C LEU A 70 -0.39 4.06 -7.09
N ARG A 71 -1.52 3.50 -6.63
CA ARG A 71 -2.73 3.28 -7.47
C ARG A 71 -3.13 4.51 -8.28
N ASP A 72 -3.10 5.67 -7.62
CA ASP A 72 -3.65 6.91 -8.16
C ASP A 72 -2.64 7.64 -9.08
N HIS A 73 -1.43 7.11 -9.24
CA HIS A 73 -0.33 7.70 -10.03
C HIS A 73 -0.08 6.97 -11.36
N THR A 74 -1.02 6.15 -11.82
CA THR A 74 -0.95 5.51 -13.14
C THR A 74 -2.07 5.99 -14.04
N ASP A 75 -1.77 6.18 -15.33
CA ASP A 75 -2.76 6.50 -16.36
C ASP A 75 -3.62 5.29 -16.78
N ILE A 76 -3.27 4.09 -16.28
CA ILE A 76 -3.97 2.86 -16.59
C ILE A 76 -5.15 2.72 -15.63
N ALA A 77 -6.36 2.62 -16.17
CA ALA A 77 -7.54 2.30 -15.36
C ALA A 77 -7.43 0.87 -14.81
N ILE A 78 -7.43 0.74 -13.49
CA ILE A 78 -7.41 -0.54 -12.77
C ILE A 78 -8.70 -0.64 -11.93
N ASP A 79 -9.49 -1.68 -12.23
CA ASP A 79 -10.68 -2.03 -11.47
C ASP A 79 -10.34 -2.45 -10.03
N ASP A 80 -11.31 -2.29 -9.12
CA ASP A 80 -11.12 -2.55 -7.70
C ASP A 80 -10.85 -4.03 -7.38
N ASP A 81 -11.33 -4.94 -8.22
CA ASP A 81 -11.09 -6.38 -8.06
C ASP A 81 -9.64 -6.74 -8.39
N LEU A 82 -9.16 -6.32 -9.56
CA LEU A 82 -7.77 -6.47 -9.95
C LEU A 82 -6.84 -5.77 -8.95
N TRP A 83 -7.19 -4.57 -8.49
CA TRP A 83 -6.34 -3.84 -7.53
C TRP A 83 -6.22 -4.55 -6.19
N ARG A 84 -7.31 -5.16 -5.67
CA ARG A 84 -7.26 -5.96 -4.43
C ARG A 84 -6.24 -7.09 -4.52
N ARG A 85 -6.13 -7.72 -5.69
CA ARG A 85 -5.20 -8.81 -5.97
C ARG A 85 -3.77 -8.32 -6.23
N LEU A 86 -3.63 -7.16 -6.88
CA LEU A 86 -2.34 -6.50 -7.13
C LEU A 86 -1.72 -5.90 -5.87
N SER A 87 -2.52 -5.46 -4.91
CA SER A 87 -2.07 -4.96 -3.61
C SER A 87 -1.96 -6.10 -2.59
N THR A 88 -1.62 -5.77 -1.35
CA THR A 88 -1.59 -6.73 -0.25
C THR A 88 -1.88 -6.03 1.07
N ASP A 89 -2.37 -6.77 2.05
CA ASP A 89 -2.63 -6.26 3.39
C ASP A 89 -1.43 -6.51 4.32
N LYS A 90 -1.60 -6.22 5.62
CA LYS A 90 -0.54 -6.44 6.62
C LYS A 90 -0.35 -7.93 6.93
N ALA A 91 -1.42 -8.73 6.87
CA ALA A 91 -1.40 -10.15 7.26
C ALA A 91 -0.66 -11.01 6.22
N SER A 92 -0.87 -10.74 4.93
CA SER A 92 -0.28 -11.48 3.82
C SER A 92 1.08 -10.96 3.37
N CYS A 93 1.58 -9.87 3.97
CA CYS A 93 2.88 -9.29 3.64
C CYS A 93 4.04 -10.01 4.35
N LEU A 94 4.98 -10.55 3.56
CA LEU A 94 6.20 -11.20 4.07
C LEU A 94 7.25 -10.25 4.68
N ASN A 95 7.02 -8.93 4.60
CA ASN A 95 7.89 -7.88 5.17
C ASN A 95 9.38 -8.09 4.81
N ARG A 96 10.29 -8.11 5.79
CA ARG A 96 11.75 -8.25 5.58
C ARG A 96 12.17 -9.55 4.89
N ASN A 97 11.31 -10.59 4.93
CA ASN A 97 11.56 -11.86 4.25
C ASN A 97 11.12 -11.84 2.78
N CYS A 98 10.50 -10.75 2.31
CA CYS A 98 10.11 -10.60 0.92
C CYS A 98 11.33 -10.29 0.04
N TYR A 99 11.47 -11.01 -1.08
CA TYR A 99 12.50 -10.75 -2.09
C TYR A 99 12.50 -9.29 -2.57
N TYR A 100 11.32 -8.72 -2.79
CA TYR A 100 11.13 -7.35 -3.27
C TYR A 100 11.23 -6.27 -2.18
N TYR A 101 11.59 -6.61 -0.93
CA TYR A 101 11.50 -5.68 0.20
C TYR A 101 12.22 -4.34 -0.03
N ARG A 102 13.39 -4.37 -0.69
CA ARG A 102 14.20 -3.16 -0.94
C ARG A 102 13.56 -2.22 -1.95
N GLU A 103 12.93 -2.77 -2.98
CA GLU A 103 12.35 -2.01 -4.11
C GLU A 103 10.83 -1.86 -4.00
N CYS A 104 10.23 -2.44 -2.97
CA CYS A 104 8.79 -2.38 -2.75
C CYS A 104 8.31 -0.93 -2.56
N PRO A 105 7.39 -0.43 -3.41
CA PRO A 105 6.85 0.93 -3.36
C PRO A 105 6.44 1.39 -1.97
N PHE A 106 5.68 0.56 -1.26
CA PHE A 106 5.24 0.85 0.10
C PHE A 106 6.41 1.07 1.08
N PHE A 107 7.45 0.23 1.01
CA PHE A 107 8.60 0.36 1.91
C PHE A 107 9.56 1.47 1.48
N VAL A 108 9.63 1.80 0.19
CA VAL A 108 10.33 2.98 -0.32
C VAL A 108 9.68 4.24 0.24
N ALA A 109 8.38 4.43 0.01
CA ALA A 109 7.63 5.58 0.52
C ALA A 109 7.70 5.68 2.06
N ARG A 110 7.65 4.55 2.78
CA ARG A 110 7.81 4.54 4.23
C ARG A 110 9.17 5.06 4.70
N ARG A 111 10.25 4.79 3.96
CA ARG A 111 11.58 5.33 4.29
C ARG A 111 11.63 6.84 4.00
N GLU A 112 11.00 7.30 2.93
CA GLU A 112 10.92 8.73 2.62
C GLU A 112 10.18 9.52 3.69
N ILE A 113 9.11 8.95 4.28
CA ILE A 113 8.39 9.54 5.42
C ILE A 113 9.32 9.79 6.62
N GLN A 114 10.30 8.92 6.88
CA GLN A 114 11.22 9.07 8.00
C GLN A 114 12.22 10.23 7.80
N GLU A 115 12.44 10.64 6.55
CA GLU A 115 13.36 11.73 6.19
C GLU A 115 12.64 13.04 5.89
N ALA A 116 11.30 13.05 5.89
CA ALA A 116 10.50 14.23 5.59
C ALA A 116 10.32 15.11 6.84
N GLU A 117 10.29 16.42 6.63
CA GLU A 117 9.99 17.40 7.69
C GLU A 117 8.48 17.60 7.86
N VAL A 118 7.72 17.43 6.77
CA VAL A 118 6.26 17.52 6.77
C VAL A 118 5.66 16.29 6.09
N VAL A 119 4.76 15.60 6.78
CA VAL A 119 4.05 14.44 6.25
C VAL A 119 2.57 14.75 6.20
N VAL A 120 1.96 14.65 5.01
CA VAL A 120 0.52 14.80 4.84
C VAL A 120 -0.12 13.41 4.84
N ALA A 121 -1.02 13.17 5.78
CA ALA A 121 -1.70 11.89 5.95
C ALA A 121 -3.20 12.11 6.15
N ASN A 122 -4.02 11.15 5.72
CA ASN A 122 -5.45 11.14 6.07
C ASN A 122 -5.63 10.75 7.54
N HIS A 123 -6.68 11.26 8.19
CA HIS A 123 -7.11 10.94 9.55
C HIS A 123 -7.12 9.44 9.83
N ALA A 124 -7.67 8.62 8.93
CA ALA A 124 -7.70 7.17 9.09
C ALA A 124 -6.28 6.55 9.27
N LEU A 125 -5.30 7.08 8.54
CA LEU A 125 -3.90 6.63 8.65
C LEU A 125 -3.26 7.09 9.96
N VAL A 126 -3.59 8.31 10.41
CA VAL A 126 -3.14 8.83 11.70
C VAL A 126 -3.68 7.95 12.83
N MET A 127 -4.99 7.63 12.84
CA MET A 127 -5.59 6.76 13.85
C MET A 127 -4.95 5.36 13.86
N ALA A 128 -4.78 4.74 12.70
CA ALA A 128 -4.14 3.42 12.57
C ALA A 128 -2.66 3.42 13.04
N ALA A 129 -1.96 4.55 12.90
CA ALA A 129 -0.60 4.74 13.39
C ALA A 129 -0.52 4.99 14.91
N MET A 130 -1.63 5.35 15.56
CA MET A 130 -1.69 5.43 17.03
C MET A 130 -1.90 4.06 17.66
N GLU A 131 -2.60 3.14 16.97
CA GLU A 131 -2.80 1.76 17.42
C GLU A 131 -1.61 0.83 17.13
N SER A 132 -0.75 1.20 16.18
CA SER A 132 0.39 0.38 15.78
C SER A 132 1.63 1.22 15.45
N GLU A 133 2.84 0.72 15.71
CA GLU A 133 4.12 1.41 15.46
C GLU A 133 4.48 1.59 13.95
N ALA A 134 3.51 1.75 13.04
CA ALA A 134 3.67 1.20 11.70
C ALA A 134 3.79 2.19 10.52
N VAL A 135 3.68 3.51 10.65
CA VAL A 135 3.89 4.40 9.49
C VAL A 135 4.49 5.76 9.88
N LEU A 136 3.97 6.40 10.92
CA LEU A 136 4.42 7.73 11.36
C LEU A 136 5.57 7.64 12.38
N PRO A 137 6.37 8.71 12.54
CA PRO A 137 7.34 8.84 13.63
C PRO A 137 6.70 8.73 15.03
N ASP A 138 7.52 8.52 16.06
CA ASP A 138 7.06 8.48 17.45
C ASP A 138 6.22 9.74 17.78
N PRO A 139 5.01 9.60 18.34
CA PRO A 139 4.15 10.73 18.68
C PRO A 139 4.81 11.80 19.55
N LYS A 140 5.80 11.44 20.39
CA LYS A 140 6.55 12.40 21.22
C LYS A 140 7.40 13.37 20.40
N ASN A 141 7.76 13.00 19.18
CA ASN A 141 8.61 13.78 18.28
C ASN A 141 7.80 14.40 17.13
N LEU A 142 6.47 14.44 17.24
CA LEU A 142 5.59 14.85 16.16
C LEU A 142 4.70 16.02 16.60
N LEU A 143 4.59 17.03 15.74
CA LEU A 143 3.54 18.04 15.82
C LEU A 143 2.41 17.64 14.88
N LEU A 144 1.24 17.30 15.44
CA LEU A 144 0.07 16.91 14.66
C LEU A 144 -0.82 18.13 14.41
N VAL A 145 -1.03 18.46 13.15
CA VAL A 145 -2.00 19.46 12.71
C VAL A 145 -3.19 18.71 12.11
N LEU A 146 -4.34 18.80 12.77
CA LEU A 146 -5.58 18.18 12.31
C LEU A 146 -6.42 19.22 11.59
N ASP A 147 -6.49 19.08 10.28
CA ASP A 147 -7.42 19.87 9.47
C ASP A 147 -8.83 19.29 9.59
N GLU A 148 -9.86 20.13 9.74
CA GLU A 148 -11.24 19.68 9.95
C GLU A 148 -11.41 18.66 11.09
N GLY A 149 -10.70 18.88 12.22
CA GLY A 149 -10.68 17.98 13.38
C GLY A 149 -12.03 17.68 14.02
N HIS A 150 -13.11 18.34 13.59
CA HIS A 150 -14.47 18.02 13.98
C HIS A 150 -14.92 16.63 13.47
N HIS A 151 -14.29 16.08 12.42
CA HIS A 151 -14.52 14.70 11.96
C HIS A 151 -13.79 13.63 12.78
N LEU A 152 -12.82 14.03 13.61
CA LEU A 152 -11.96 13.09 14.34
C LEU A 152 -12.72 12.09 15.22
N PRO A 153 -13.77 12.48 15.98
CA PRO A 153 -14.51 11.52 16.81
C PRO A 153 -15.14 10.39 16.00
N ASP A 154 -15.70 10.69 14.83
CA ASP A 154 -16.30 9.68 13.96
C ASP A 154 -15.23 8.77 13.37
N VAL A 155 -14.13 9.34 12.85
CA VAL A 155 -13.01 8.54 12.32
C VAL A 155 -12.40 7.64 13.39
N ALA A 156 -12.29 8.12 14.63
CA ALA A 156 -11.77 7.34 15.75
C ALA A 156 -12.71 6.19 16.15
N ARG A 157 -14.02 6.45 16.18
CA ARG A 157 -15.03 5.41 16.41
C ARG A 157 -14.92 4.32 15.34
N ASP A 158 -14.93 4.72 14.08
CA ASP A 158 -14.93 3.78 12.94
C ASP A 158 -13.64 2.95 12.89
N ALA A 159 -12.49 3.53 13.28
CA ALA A 159 -11.22 2.80 13.36
C ALA A 159 -11.20 1.71 14.44
N LEU A 160 -11.90 1.95 15.56
CA LEU A 160 -11.95 1.05 16.72
C LEU A 160 -13.15 0.09 16.67
N GLU A 161 -14.08 0.28 15.73
CA GLU A 161 -15.26 -0.55 15.60
C GLU A 161 -14.87 -1.94 15.06
N MET A 162 -15.39 -2.99 15.69
CA MET A 162 -15.21 -4.37 15.28
C MET A 162 -16.57 -5.07 15.27
N SER A 163 -16.91 -5.74 14.18
CA SER A 163 -18.13 -6.53 14.05
C SER A 163 -17.77 -7.99 13.79
N ALA A 164 -18.58 -8.91 14.31
CA ALA A 164 -18.46 -10.33 14.05
C ALA A 164 -19.87 -10.93 13.96
N GLU A 165 -20.14 -11.68 12.89
CA GLU A 165 -21.35 -12.48 12.77
C GLU A 165 -21.11 -13.87 13.35
N ILE A 166 -21.97 -14.30 14.27
CA ILE A 166 -21.94 -15.65 14.81
C ILE A 166 -22.85 -16.51 13.93
N THR A 167 -22.26 -17.26 13.00
CA THR A 167 -22.99 -18.29 12.27
C THR A 167 -23.09 -19.53 13.17
N ALA A 168 -24.31 -19.96 13.50
CA ALA A 168 -24.53 -21.24 14.17
C ALA A 168 -24.07 -22.40 13.26
N PRO A 169 -23.51 -23.48 13.83
CA PRO A 169 -22.97 -24.61 13.06
C PRO A 169 -24.05 -25.36 12.26
#